data_AF-A0A5J5NHK6-F1
#
_entry.id   AF-A0A5J5NHK6-F1
#
_cell.length_a   1.000
_cell.length_b   1.000
_cell.length_c   1.000
_cell.angle_alpha   90.00
_cell.angle_beta   90.00
_cell.angle_gamma   90.00
#
_symmetry.space_group_name_H-M   'P 1'
#
loop_
_entity.id
_entity.type
_entity.pdbx_description
1 polymer ?
#
loop_
_entity_poly.entity_id
_entity_poly.type
_entity_poly.pdbx_seq_one_letter_code
_entity_poly.pdbx_strand_id
1 'polypeptide(L)'
;MAVDSPLSSPLGPPACEKDAKALQFIEEMTRNAESVQQRVLAEILSRNAQTEYLTRFQLNGATDRETFKSKLPVITYEDLQPEIHRIANGDRSAILSAHPISEFLTSSGTSAGERKPMPTIKEELDRRQLLYSLLMPVMNLYVAGLDKGKGLYLLFVKSEIRTPGGLLARPVLTSYYKSDHFKTRPYDPYNVYTSPNEAILCPDSFQSMYTQMLCGLLDRHQVLRLGAVFASGLLRAIRFLQLNWRQLAHDMETGSLNSKITDPSLRECIVKTLKPNPELAQFVRHECSKDDWEGIIVRIWPNTKYLDVIVTGAMAQYIPTLDYYSGGLPLACTMYASSECYFGLNLNLMCKPSEVSYTIMPNMAYFEFLPHEPNLDSTGFDFTHELPPKLVDLVDVEVGKEYELVITTYAGLCSTEWATFFASPVSTTRPRNSISSGGKMCCSASTQTKPTRLSCKRRSRMLLTSSVSTTPA
;
A
#
# COMPACT_ATOMS: atom_id res chain seq x y z
N MET A 1 10.78 -33.86 28.15
CA MET A 1 11.03 -33.13 26.88
C MET A 1 9.70 -33.07 26.14
N ALA A 2 9.16 -31.88 25.89
CA ALA A 2 8.09 -31.72 24.92
C ALA A 2 8.76 -31.47 23.56
N VAL A 3 8.25 -32.08 22.49
CA VAL A 3 8.69 -31.80 21.12
C VAL A 3 7.71 -30.81 20.53
N ASP A 4 8.17 -29.60 20.23
CA ASP A 4 7.32 -28.58 19.62
C ASP A 4 6.78 -29.08 18.28
N SER A 5 5.46 -29.14 18.17
CA SER A 5 4.81 -29.51 16.92
C SER A 5 4.94 -28.34 15.93
N PRO A 6 5.29 -28.59 14.65
CA PRO A 6 5.46 -27.51 13.68
C PRO A 6 4.11 -26.79 13.44
N LEU A 7 4.02 -25.56 13.95
CA LEU A 7 2.81 -24.73 13.92
C LEU A 7 2.38 -24.45 12.47
N SER A 8 1.38 -25.18 12.00
CA SER A 8 0.85 -25.01 10.64
C SER A 8 -0.02 -23.76 10.53
N SER A 9 0.54 -22.66 10.02
CA SER A 9 -0.28 -21.53 9.55
C SER A 9 -1.23 -22.00 8.44
N PRO A 10 -2.51 -21.59 8.43
CA PRO A 10 -3.43 -21.95 7.36
C PRO A 10 -3.08 -21.32 6.01
N LEU A 11 -2.18 -20.34 5.99
CA LEU A 11 -1.63 -19.73 4.77
C LEU A 11 -0.60 -20.67 4.09
N GLY A 12 0.12 -21.48 4.87
CA GLY A 12 1.07 -22.49 4.38
C GLY A 12 2.34 -22.61 5.24
N PRO A 13 3.29 -23.48 4.85
CA PRO A 13 4.57 -23.61 5.55
C PRO A 13 5.47 -22.39 5.29
N PRO A 14 6.06 -21.77 6.32
CA PRO A 14 6.96 -20.62 6.16
C PRO A 14 8.31 -21.03 5.55
N ALA A 15 8.97 -20.11 4.83
CA ALA A 15 10.29 -20.36 4.26
C ALA A 15 11.43 -20.27 5.30
N CYS A 16 11.25 -19.53 6.39
CA CYS A 16 12.19 -19.43 7.51
C CYS A 16 11.49 -18.96 8.81
N GLU A 17 12.23 -18.89 9.92
CA GLU A 17 11.69 -18.47 11.23
C GLU A 17 11.14 -17.02 11.25
N LYS A 18 11.77 -16.11 10.50
CA LYS A 18 11.28 -14.72 10.32
C LYS A 18 9.90 -14.73 9.66
N ASP A 19 9.74 -15.51 8.59
CA ASP A 19 8.48 -15.65 7.88
C ASP A 19 7.43 -16.35 8.76
N ALA A 20 7.83 -17.35 9.54
CA ALA A 20 6.95 -18.04 10.50
C ALA A 20 6.32 -17.05 11.51
N LYS A 21 7.14 -16.18 12.10
CA LYS A 21 6.69 -15.14 13.04
C LYS A 21 5.75 -14.12 12.38
N ALA A 22 6.04 -13.71 11.14
CA ALA A 22 5.18 -12.78 10.39
C ALA A 22 3.81 -13.40 10.03
N LEU A 23 3.79 -14.67 9.59
CA LEU A 23 2.56 -15.38 9.27
C LEU A 23 1.74 -15.73 10.53
N GLN A 24 2.41 -16.04 11.65
CA GLN A 24 1.77 -16.21 12.96
C GLN A 24 1.17 -14.89 13.47
N PHE A 25 1.84 -13.75 13.26
CA PHE A 25 1.29 -12.43 13.60
C PHE A 25 0.03 -12.11 12.79
N ILE A 26 0.00 -12.41 11.48
CA ILE A 26 -1.20 -12.26 10.66
C ILE A 26 -2.35 -13.12 11.21
N GLU A 27 -2.09 -14.41 11.50
CA GLU A 27 -3.08 -15.32 12.09
C GLU A 27 -3.59 -14.80 13.45
N GLU A 28 -2.72 -14.32 14.33
CA GLU A 28 -3.12 -13.78 15.63
C GLU A 28 -3.95 -12.49 15.49
N MET A 29 -3.53 -11.55 14.65
CA MET A 29 -4.25 -10.29 14.49
C MET A 29 -5.62 -10.50 13.83
N THR A 30 -5.71 -11.40 12.84
CA THR A 30 -6.99 -11.70 12.16
C THR A 30 -7.93 -12.56 13.00
N ARG A 31 -7.43 -13.57 13.73
CA ARG A 31 -8.26 -14.44 14.57
C ARG A 31 -8.85 -13.70 15.78
N ASN A 32 -8.12 -12.72 16.33
CA ASN A 32 -8.54 -11.97 17.51
C ASN A 32 -9.01 -10.54 17.17
N ALA A 33 -9.45 -10.29 15.93
CA ALA A 33 -9.64 -8.95 15.35
C ALA A 33 -10.47 -7.98 16.23
N GLU A 34 -11.57 -8.43 16.85
CA GLU A 34 -12.37 -7.57 17.73
C GLU A 34 -11.55 -7.11 18.96
N SER A 35 -10.89 -8.04 19.65
CA SER A 35 -10.05 -7.74 20.81
C SER A 35 -8.82 -6.91 20.47
N VAL A 36 -8.33 -6.97 19.22
CA VAL A 36 -7.30 -6.05 18.73
C VAL A 36 -7.90 -4.66 18.50
N GLN A 37 -9.04 -4.53 17.81
CA GLN A 37 -9.72 -3.25 17.57
C GLN A 37 -10.12 -2.53 18.87
N GLN A 38 -10.70 -3.25 19.83
CA GLN A 38 -11.03 -2.71 21.16
C GLN A 38 -9.79 -2.17 21.88
N ARG A 39 -8.65 -2.90 21.83
CA ARG A 39 -7.38 -2.42 22.42
C ARG A 39 -6.81 -1.22 21.67
N VAL A 40 -6.82 -1.22 20.33
CA VAL A 40 -6.32 -0.10 19.52
C VAL A 40 -7.13 1.17 19.79
N LEU A 41 -8.46 1.08 19.83
CA LEU A 41 -9.31 2.22 20.20
C LEU A 41 -8.98 2.70 21.63
N ALA A 42 -8.98 1.80 22.61
CA ALA A 42 -8.70 2.16 23.99
C ALA A 42 -7.30 2.78 24.17
N GLU A 43 -6.29 2.32 23.42
CA GLU A 43 -4.94 2.90 23.40
C GLU A 43 -4.92 4.29 22.78
N ILE A 44 -5.58 4.50 21.62
CA ILE A 44 -5.70 5.81 20.96
C ILE A 44 -6.40 6.81 21.89
N LEU A 45 -7.54 6.43 22.47
CA LEU A 45 -8.33 7.30 23.33
C LEU A 45 -7.64 7.59 24.66
N SER A 46 -7.01 6.59 25.30
CA SER A 46 -6.23 6.79 26.53
C SER A 46 -5.04 7.73 26.29
N ARG A 47 -4.29 7.51 25.21
CA ARG A 47 -3.13 8.31 24.80
C ARG A 47 -3.52 9.75 24.49
N ASN A 48 -4.65 9.95 23.80
CA ASN A 48 -5.10 11.26 23.35
C ASN A 48 -6.16 11.90 24.28
N ALA A 49 -6.43 11.34 25.47
CA ALA A 49 -7.54 11.74 26.35
C ALA A 49 -7.55 13.23 26.76
N GLN A 50 -6.39 13.88 26.76
CA GLN A 50 -6.20 15.29 27.11
C GLN A 50 -6.01 16.21 25.88
N THR A 51 -6.27 15.72 24.66
CA THR A 51 -6.18 16.57 23.47
C THR A 51 -7.35 17.54 23.40
N GLU A 52 -7.14 18.70 22.78
CA GLU A 52 -8.18 19.72 22.60
C GLU A 52 -9.40 19.13 21.88
N TYR A 53 -9.17 18.31 20.86
CA TYR A 53 -10.23 17.67 20.06
C TYR A 53 -11.07 16.70 20.90
N LEU A 54 -10.48 15.74 21.64
CA LEU A 54 -11.27 14.81 22.47
C LEU A 54 -11.89 15.49 23.70
N THR A 55 -11.27 16.56 24.21
CA THR A 55 -11.83 17.40 25.29
C THR A 55 -13.09 18.15 24.82
N ARG A 56 -13.11 18.64 23.58
CA ARG A 56 -14.25 19.35 22.96
C ARG A 56 -15.53 18.50 22.95
N PHE A 57 -15.40 17.21 22.63
CA PHE A 57 -16.49 16.23 22.64
C PHE A 57 -16.78 15.62 24.03
N GLN A 58 -16.18 16.18 25.09
CA GLN A 58 -16.43 15.79 26.48
C GLN A 58 -16.27 14.27 26.73
N LEU A 59 -15.28 13.66 26.07
CA LEU A 59 -15.03 12.22 26.22
C LEU A 59 -14.59 11.87 27.65
N ASN A 60 -14.01 12.84 28.38
CA ASN A 60 -13.72 12.79 29.82
C ASN A 60 -12.85 11.60 30.25
N GLY A 61 -11.94 11.15 29.37
CA GLY A 61 -11.07 10.00 29.61
C GLY A 61 -11.72 8.63 29.39
N ALA A 62 -12.95 8.57 28.87
CA ALA A 62 -13.56 7.32 28.43
C ALA A 62 -12.78 6.68 27.27
N THR A 63 -12.64 5.36 27.30
CA THR A 63 -11.85 4.57 26.35
C THR A 63 -12.65 3.44 25.70
N ASP A 64 -13.92 3.31 26.06
CA ASP A 64 -14.85 2.30 25.56
C ASP A 64 -15.51 2.69 24.23
N ARG A 65 -15.87 1.67 23.45
CA ARG A 65 -16.47 1.79 22.12
C ARG A 65 -17.83 2.52 22.14
N GLU A 66 -18.63 2.35 23.18
CA GLU A 66 -20.00 2.88 23.25
C GLU A 66 -19.99 4.39 23.53
N THR A 67 -19.20 4.85 24.49
CA THR A 67 -19.00 6.27 24.79
C THR A 67 -18.27 6.99 23.65
N PHE A 68 -17.36 6.31 22.94
CA PHE A 68 -16.76 6.84 21.72
C PHE A 68 -17.80 7.09 20.62
N LYS A 69 -18.54 6.04 20.19
CA LYS A 69 -19.53 6.13 19.09
C LYS A 69 -20.71 7.06 19.38
N SER A 70 -21.04 7.27 20.66
CA SER A 70 -22.14 8.17 21.06
C SER A 70 -21.73 9.65 21.19
N LYS A 71 -20.43 9.98 21.26
CA LYS A 71 -19.94 11.36 21.43
C LYS A 71 -19.17 11.92 20.24
N LEU A 72 -18.46 11.08 19.49
CA LEU A 72 -17.63 11.54 18.38
C LEU A 72 -18.42 11.49 17.07
N PRO A 73 -18.62 12.64 16.38
CA PRO A 73 -19.30 12.67 15.08
C PRO A 73 -18.44 12.01 14.00
N VAL A 74 -19.09 11.47 12.97
CA VAL A 74 -18.41 11.14 11.71
C VAL A 74 -18.10 12.46 10.99
N ILE A 75 -16.85 12.62 10.57
CA ILE A 75 -16.33 13.88 10.03
C ILE A 75 -15.59 13.68 8.72
N THR A 76 -15.53 14.73 7.92
CA THR A 76 -14.70 14.80 6.71
C THR A 76 -13.32 15.43 7.04
N TYR A 77 -12.46 15.56 6.05
CA TYR A 77 -11.21 16.33 6.22
C TYR A 77 -11.48 17.83 6.39
N GLU A 78 -12.51 18.34 5.74
CA GLU A 78 -12.91 19.74 5.74
C GLU A 78 -13.26 20.21 7.16
N ASP A 79 -13.84 19.32 7.98
CA ASP A 79 -14.15 19.57 9.40
C ASP A 79 -12.89 19.63 10.31
N LEU A 80 -11.78 19.00 9.90
CA LEU A 80 -10.47 19.04 10.59
C LEU A 80 -9.54 20.14 10.04
N GLN A 81 -9.96 20.87 9.01
CA GLN A 81 -9.16 21.92 8.40
C GLN A 81 -8.72 23.02 9.39
N PRO A 82 -9.53 23.45 10.39
CA PRO A 82 -9.10 24.45 11.38
C PRO A 82 -7.91 23.98 12.24
N GLU A 83 -7.96 22.75 12.76
CA GLU A 83 -6.92 22.14 13.59
C GLU A 83 -5.64 21.92 12.78
N ILE A 84 -5.78 21.38 11.57
CA ILE A 84 -4.69 21.14 10.63
C ILE A 84 -4.01 22.47 10.26
N HIS A 85 -4.77 23.55 10.04
CA HIS A 85 -4.22 24.87 9.74
C HIS A 85 -3.46 25.48 10.94
N ARG A 86 -3.97 25.34 12.17
CA ARG A 86 -3.24 25.76 13.39
C ARG A 86 -1.90 25.06 13.54
N ILE A 87 -1.89 23.72 13.42
CA ILE A 87 -0.66 22.91 13.50
C ILE A 87 0.32 23.29 12.38
N ALA A 88 -0.18 23.50 11.16
CA ALA A 88 0.62 23.96 10.02
C ALA A 88 1.24 25.35 10.26
N ASN A 89 0.50 26.29 10.87
CA ASN A 89 0.98 27.65 11.13
C ASN A 89 1.96 27.75 12.30
N GLY A 90 2.02 26.76 13.18
CA GLY A 90 3.03 26.72 14.26
C GLY A 90 2.51 26.30 15.62
N ASP A 91 1.22 26.01 15.79
CA ASP A 91 0.68 25.53 17.07
C ASP A 91 1.29 24.16 17.43
N ARG A 92 1.78 24.02 18.66
CA ARG A 92 2.42 22.81 19.20
C ARG A 92 1.71 22.28 20.46
N SER A 93 0.54 22.84 20.79
CA SER A 93 -0.36 22.25 21.77
C SER A 93 -0.91 20.90 21.28
N ALA A 94 -1.40 20.08 22.21
CA ALA A 94 -1.95 18.75 21.91
C ALA A 94 -3.36 18.85 21.29
N ILE A 95 -3.46 19.36 20.06
CA ILE A 95 -4.76 19.60 19.41
C ILE A 95 -5.43 18.27 19.03
N LEU A 96 -4.74 17.45 18.24
CA LEU A 96 -5.26 16.18 17.69
C LEU A 96 -4.64 14.94 18.36
N SER A 97 -3.34 14.99 18.67
CA SER A 97 -2.60 13.90 19.32
C SER A 97 -1.79 14.43 20.50
N ALA A 98 -1.61 13.61 21.53
CA ALA A 98 -0.67 13.90 22.61
C ALA A 98 0.80 13.75 22.18
N HIS A 99 1.05 13.09 21.05
CA HIS A 99 2.38 13.02 20.44
C HIS A 99 2.56 14.17 19.42
N PRO A 100 3.71 14.87 19.41
CA PRO A 100 3.96 15.93 18.45
C PRO A 100 3.83 15.46 16.99
N ILE A 101 3.06 16.20 16.19
CA ILE A 101 2.96 15.97 14.74
C ILE A 101 4.33 16.22 14.11
N SER A 102 4.92 15.19 13.50
CA SER A 102 6.29 15.22 12.98
C SER A 102 6.36 15.79 11.56
N GLU A 103 5.33 15.54 10.76
CA GLU A 103 5.17 16.09 9.40
C GLU A 103 3.71 15.96 8.93
N PHE A 104 3.40 16.56 7.78
CA PHE A 104 2.15 16.39 7.05
C PHE A 104 2.34 15.52 5.81
N LEU A 105 1.54 14.47 5.69
CA LEU A 105 1.55 13.56 4.56
C LEU A 105 0.53 14.04 3.54
N THR A 106 1.00 14.63 2.44
CA THR A 106 0.11 15.19 1.40
C THR A 106 -0.58 14.07 0.65
N SER A 107 -1.90 13.95 0.87
CA SER A 107 -2.74 12.98 0.20
C SER A 107 -2.80 13.27 -1.30
N SER A 108 -3.25 12.26 -2.06
CA SER A 108 -3.52 12.43 -3.50
C SER A 108 -4.94 12.89 -3.79
N GLY A 109 -5.81 12.95 -2.77
CA GLY A 109 -7.07 13.69 -2.82
C GLY A 109 -6.84 15.18 -2.56
N THR A 110 -7.69 16.02 -3.16
CA THR A 110 -7.61 17.48 -3.07
C THR A 110 -8.85 18.08 -2.41
N SER A 111 -8.66 19.15 -1.63
CA SER A 111 -9.73 20.07 -1.20
C SER A 111 -9.42 21.46 -1.73
N ALA A 112 -10.44 22.19 -2.21
CA ALA A 112 -10.28 23.51 -2.86
C ALA A 112 -9.20 23.58 -3.98
N GLY A 113 -8.79 22.44 -4.54
CA GLY A 113 -7.70 22.32 -5.52
C GLY A 113 -6.32 21.97 -4.93
N GLU A 114 -6.10 22.18 -3.64
CA GLU A 114 -4.85 21.80 -2.95
C GLU A 114 -4.89 20.36 -2.42
N ARG A 115 -3.74 19.70 -2.30
CA ARG A 115 -3.67 18.35 -1.70
C ARG A 115 -3.98 18.43 -0.20
N LYS A 116 -4.79 17.51 0.33
CA LYS A 116 -5.08 17.41 1.77
C LYS A 116 -3.79 17.07 2.58
N PRO A 117 -3.21 17.97 3.41
CA PRO A 117 -2.12 17.64 4.33
C PRO A 117 -2.60 16.85 5.55
N MET A 118 -2.13 15.61 5.70
CA MET A 118 -2.63 14.69 6.73
C MET A 118 -1.60 14.54 7.87
N PRO A 119 -1.95 14.84 9.14
CA PRO A 119 -0.99 14.81 10.23
C PRO A 119 -0.46 13.39 10.49
N THR A 120 0.84 13.25 10.72
CA THR A 120 1.44 11.98 11.21
C THR A 120 2.33 12.25 12.41
N ILE A 121 2.33 11.30 13.35
CA ILE A 121 3.32 11.21 14.42
C ILE A 121 4.46 10.26 14.00
N LYS A 122 5.60 10.29 14.71
CA LYS A 122 6.80 9.51 14.35
C LYS A 122 6.55 7.99 14.34
N GLU A 123 5.86 7.48 15.36
CA GLU A 123 5.54 6.06 15.58
C GLU A 123 4.73 5.40 14.45
N GLU A 124 4.04 6.19 13.63
CA GLU A 124 3.36 5.66 12.44
C GLU A 124 4.35 5.11 11.39
N LEU A 125 5.63 5.52 11.42
CA LEU A 125 6.66 4.89 10.58
C LEU A 125 6.94 3.45 11.02
N ASP A 126 6.88 3.15 12.32
CA ASP A 126 7.04 1.79 12.84
C ASP A 126 5.86 0.89 12.43
N ARG A 127 4.61 1.39 12.51
CA ARG A 127 3.42 0.65 12.00
C ARG A 127 3.51 0.41 10.49
N ARG A 128 3.92 1.42 9.70
CA ARG A 128 4.13 1.28 8.24
C ARG A 128 5.21 0.24 7.94
N GLN A 129 6.33 0.28 8.67
CA GLN A 129 7.42 -0.69 8.53
C GLN A 129 6.98 -2.12 8.89
N LEU A 130 6.13 -2.27 9.92
CA LEU A 130 5.52 -3.55 10.28
C LEU A 130 4.70 -4.10 9.09
N LEU A 131 3.79 -3.31 8.51
CA LEU A 131 2.98 -3.76 7.36
C LEU A 131 3.84 -4.10 6.12
N TYR A 132 4.91 -3.34 5.84
CA TYR A 132 5.88 -3.70 4.79
C TYR A 132 6.58 -5.04 5.09
N SER A 133 6.89 -5.33 6.35
CA SER A 133 7.60 -6.57 6.72
C SER A 133 6.78 -7.84 6.53
N LEU A 134 5.44 -7.73 6.48
CA LEU A 134 4.51 -8.84 6.23
C LEU A 134 4.42 -9.26 4.75
N LEU A 135 4.77 -8.38 3.80
CA LEU A 135 4.54 -8.63 2.37
C LEU A 135 5.35 -9.81 1.82
N MET A 136 6.65 -9.87 2.13
CA MET A 136 7.53 -10.93 1.60
C MET A 136 7.24 -12.31 2.22
N PRO A 137 7.03 -12.45 3.54
CA PRO A 137 6.56 -13.70 4.15
C PRO A 137 5.29 -14.28 3.51
N VAL A 138 4.31 -13.44 3.15
CA VAL A 138 3.12 -13.89 2.41
C VAL A 138 3.48 -14.26 0.97
N MET A 139 4.30 -13.46 0.28
CA MET A 139 4.74 -13.76 -1.11
C MET A 139 5.50 -15.08 -1.23
N ASN A 140 6.33 -15.41 -0.25
CA ASN A 140 7.16 -16.62 -0.25
C ASN A 140 6.33 -17.93 -0.21
N LEU A 141 5.08 -17.88 0.22
CA LEU A 141 4.12 -19.00 0.15
C LEU A 141 3.67 -19.33 -1.28
N TYR A 142 3.73 -18.34 -2.18
CA TYR A 142 3.28 -18.44 -3.57
C TYR A 142 4.44 -18.52 -4.56
N VAL A 143 5.52 -17.77 -4.31
CA VAL A 143 6.65 -17.61 -5.22
C VAL A 143 7.97 -17.84 -4.48
N ALA A 144 8.38 -19.11 -4.42
CA ALA A 144 9.61 -19.50 -3.75
C ALA A 144 10.88 -18.97 -4.45
N GLY A 145 11.97 -18.84 -3.69
CA GLY A 145 13.29 -18.51 -4.24
C GLY A 145 13.43 -17.05 -4.67
N LEU A 146 12.83 -16.09 -3.96
CA LEU A 146 12.98 -14.64 -4.21
C LEU A 146 14.18 -14.04 -3.46
N ASP A 147 14.67 -14.74 -2.44
CA ASP A 147 15.94 -14.56 -1.74
C ASP A 147 17.18 -14.68 -2.65
N LYS A 148 17.04 -15.31 -3.81
CA LYS A 148 18.14 -15.71 -4.70
C LYS A 148 18.43 -14.69 -5.81
N GLY A 149 17.98 -13.44 -5.64
CA GLY A 149 18.10 -12.40 -6.65
C GLY A 149 17.63 -11.04 -6.15
N LYS A 150 17.16 -10.21 -7.08
CA LYS A 150 16.86 -8.79 -6.86
C LYS A 150 15.46 -8.42 -7.35
N GLY A 151 14.89 -7.39 -6.73
CA GLY A 151 13.75 -6.66 -7.26
C GLY A 151 14.17 -5.43 -8.07
N LEU A 152 13.70 -5.30 -9.31
CA LEU A 152 13.79 -4.05 -10.06
C LEU A 152 12.57 -3.18 -9.74
N TYR A 153 12.71 -2.29 -8.76
CA TYR A 153 11.67 -1.37 -8.34
C TYR A 153 11.98 0.06 -8.76
N LEU A 154 11.05 0.66 -9.49
CA LEU A 154 11.13 2.04 -9.98
C LEU A 154 10.43 2.94 -8.96
N LEU A 155 11.21 3.44 -8.00
CA LEU A 155 10.73 4.20 -6.84
C LEU A 155 11.16 5.66 -6.94
N PHE A 156 10.27 6.58 -6.58
CA PHE A 156 10.51 8.02 -6.79
C PHE A 156 10.06 8.85 -5.58
N VAL A 157 10.95 9.70 -5.09
CA VAL A 157 10.56 10.86 -4.28
C VAL A 157 9.77 11.87 -5.12
N LYS A 158 9.09 12.81 -4.45
CA LYS A 158 8.41 13.96 -5.04
C LYS A 158 8.79 15.22 -4.28
N SER A 159 8.32 16.37 -4.77
CA SER A 159 8.51 17.66 -4.09
C SER A 159 7.97 17.66 -2.66
N GLU A 160 8.69 18.38 -1.81
CA GLU A 160 8.43 18.59 -0.39
C GLU A 160 8.34 20.11 -0.18
N ILE A 161 7.43 20.57 0.69
CA ILE A 161 7.33 21.97 1.11
C ILE A 161 7.47 22.06 2.64
N ARG A 162 7.63 23.28 3.15
CA ARG A 162 7.47 23.57 4.59
C ARG A 162 6.20 24.37 4.82
N THR A 163 5.48 24.07 5.89
CA THR A 163 4.39 24.89 6.39
C THR A 163 4.94 26.18 7.04
N PRO A 164 4.11 27.22 7.31
CA PRO A 164 4.60 28.45 7.97
C PRO A 164 5.24 28.19 9.34
N GLY A 165 4.72 27.22 10.10
CA GLY A 165 5.30 26.73 11.36
C GLY A 165 6.51 25.80 11.21
N GLY A 166 7.05 25.65 10.00
CA GLY A 166 8.29 24.92 9.72
C GLY A 166 8.20 23.39 9.56
N LEU A 167 7.03 22.77 9.76
CA LEU A 167 6.83 21.34 9.53
C LEU A 167 7.00 21.00 8.04
N LEU A 168 7.49 19.80 7.74
CA LEU A 168 7.52 19.31 6.36
C LEU A 168 6.11 18.89 5.92
N ALA A 169 5.76 19.16 4.66
CA ALA A 169 4.59 18.59 4.01
C ALA A 169 4.99 17.93 2.68
N ARG A 170 4.75 16.62 2.56
CA ARG A 170 5.25 15.79 1.44
C ARG A 170 4.46 14.49 1.27
N PRO A 171 4.47 13.79 0.13
CA PRO A 171 3.75 12.52 -0.01
C PRO A 171 4.32 11.42 0.90
N VAL A 172 3.47 10.53 1.42
CA VAL A 172 3.87 9.47 2.38
C VAL A 172 5.04 8.59 1.91
N LEU A 173 5.12 8.29 0.61
CA LEU A 173 6.23 7.53 0.05
C LEU A 173 7.55 8.31 0.05
N THR A 174 7.51 9.64 -0.11
CA THR A 174 8.70 10.50 0.02
C THR A 174 9.18 10.57 1.47
N SER A 175 8.25 10.64 2.44
CA SER A 175 8.57 10.48 3.86
C SER A 175 9.24 9.13 4.12
N TYR A 176 8.62 8.03 3.68
CA TYR A 176 9.15 6.68 3.89
C TYR A 176 10.53 6.47 3.26
N TYR A 177 10.75 6.81 1.98
CA TYR A 177 12.06 6.64 1.34
C TYR A 177 13.16 7.51 2.00
N LYS A 178 12.80 8.69 2.54
CA LYS A 178 13.74 9.56 3.28
C LYS A 178 13.87 9.20 4.77
N SER A 179 13.08 8.26 5.27
CA SER A 179 13.18 7.74 6.64
C SER A 179 14.33 6.74 6.79
N ASP A 180 14.81 6.58 8.01
CA ASP A 180 15.93 5.66 8.31
C ASP A 180 15.50 4.18 8.16
N HIS A 181 14.21 3.86 8.33
CA HIS A 181 13.63 2.55 8.02
C HIS A 181 13.87 2.11 6.57
N PHE A 182 13.97 3.05 5.63
CA PHE A 182 14.32 2.75 4.24
C PHE A 182 15.82 2.89 3.97
N LYS A 183 16.44 4.04 4.32
CA LYS A 183 17.84 4.34 3.98
C LYS A 183 18.82 3.37 4.65
N THR A 184 18.65 3.14 5.94
CA THR A 184 19.50 2.28 6.79
C THR A 184 18.76 0.99 7.16
N ARG A 185 17.93 0.48 6.23
CA ARG A 185 17.26 -0.82 6.39
C ARG A 185 18.30 -1.93 6.63
N PRO A 186 18.05 -2.88 7.54
CA PRO A 186 18.92 -4.03 7.73
C PRO A 186 18.97 -4.87 6.43
N TYR A 187 20.03 -5.66 6.26
CA TYR A 187 20.10 -6.60 5.15
C TYR A 187 18.95 -7.62 5.26
N ASP A 188 18.20 -7.77 4.17
CA ASP A 188 17.08 -8.69 4.05
C ASP A 188 17.16 -9.31 2.64
N PRO A 189 17.46 -10.62 2.50
CA PRO A 189 17.71 -11.23 1.19
C PRO A 189 16.49 -11.13 0.27
N TYR A 190 15.28 -11.12 0.83
CA TYR A 190 14.06 -10.92 0.06
C TYR A 190 13.91 -9.51 -0.52
N ASN A 191 14.56 -8.49 0.06
CA ASN A 191 14.38 -7.07 -0.27
C ASN A 191 15.67 -6.39 -0.79
N VAL A 192 16.52 -7.16 -1.48
CA VAL A 192 17.62 -6.60 -2.28
C VAL A 192 17.03 -5.98 -3.56
N TYR A 193 17.32 -4.70 -3.80
CA TYR A 193 16.88 -3.98 -4.99
C TYR A 193 18.04 -3.68 -5.93
N THR A 194 17.77 -3.55 -7.24
CA THR A 194 18.75 -3.04 -8.22
C THR A 194 18.98 -1.54 -8.08
N SER A 195 17.94 -0.80 -7.69
CA SER A 195 17.95 0.66 -7.56
C SER A 195 18.68 1.10 -6.28
N PRO A 196 19.80 1.84 -6.37
CA PRO A 196 20.50 2.35 -5.20
C PRO A 196 19.69 3.48 -4.52
N ASN A 197 19.95 3.72 -3.23
CA ASN A 197 19.18 4.69 -2.44
C ASN A 197 19.28 6.11 -3.03
N GLU A 198 20.46 6.49 -3.53
CA GLU A 198 20.73 7.79 -4.14
C GLU A 198 19.83 8.01 -5.37
N ALA A 199 19.68 6.98 -6.23
CA ALA A 199 18.83 7.04 -7.42
C ALA A 199 17.34 7.20 -7.09
N ILE A 200 16.88 6.59 -5.99
CA ILE A 200 15.49 6.71 -5.50
C ILE A 200 15.24 8.09 -4.86
N LEU A 201 16.27 8.66 -4.22
CA LEU A 201 16.21 9.91 -3.46
C LEU A 201 16.51 11.18 -4.28
N CYS A 202 17.06 11.04 -5.48
CA CYS A 202 17.34 12.17 -6.37
C CYS A 202 16.03 12.93 -6.72
N PRO A 203 15.99 14.27 -6.55
CA PRO A 203 14.79 15.06 -6.85
C PRO A 203 14.53 15.23 -8.35
N ASP A 204 15.55 15.05 -9.19
CA ASP A 204 15.39 15.06 -10.64
C ASP A 204 14.82 13.73 -11.14
N SER A 205 13.56 13.76 -11.57
CA SER A 205 12.85 12.57 -12.05
C SER A 205 13.40 11.96 -13.36
N PHE A 206 14.14 12.72 -14.18
CA PHE A 206 14.84 12.16 -15.34
C PHE A 206 16.07 11.40 -14.87
N GLN A 207 16.90 12.01 -14.02
CA GLN A 207 18.14 11.38 -13.53
C GLN A 207 17.85 10.15 -12.67
N SER A 208 16.84 10.24 -11.79
CA SER A 208 16.31 9.13 -11.00
C SER A 208 15.82 7.96 -11.88
N MET A 209 15.02 8.23 -12.92
CA MET A 209 14.54 7.19 -13.83
C MET A 209 15.68 6.57 -14.66
N TYR A 210 16.59 7.40 -15.19
CA TYR A 210 17.70 6.94 -16.02
C TYR A 210 18.65 6.02 -15.25
N THR A 211 19.03 6.41 -14.03
CA THR A 211 19.96 5.63 -13.20
C THR A 211 19.33 4.35 -12.65
N GLN A 212 18.06 4.36 -12.23
CA GLN A 212 17.36 3.13 -11.85
C GLN A 212 17.20 2.16 -13.03
N MET A 213 16.88 2.66 -14.23
CA MET A 213 16.81 1.85 -15.44
C MET A 213 18.18 1.25 -15.81
N LEU A 214 19.26 2.04 -15.73
CA LEU A 214 20.62 1.59 -16.00
C LEU A 214 21.05 0.46 -15.03
N CYS A 215 20.83 0.64 -13.72
CA CYS A 215 21.07 -0.42 -12.73
C CYS A 215 20.23 -1.67 -13.01
N GLY A 216 18.94 -1.50 -13.37
CA GLY A 216 18.06 -2.60 -13.75
C GLY A 216 18.54 -3.39 -14.96
N LEU A 217 19.16 -2.74 -15.96
CA LEU A 217 19.74 -3.39 -17.13
C LEU A 217 21.06 -4.11 -16.80
N LEU A 218 21.93 -3.48 -16.00
CA LEU A 218 23.19 -4.09 -15.54
C LEU A 218 22.93 -5.38 -14.72
N ASP A 219 21.92 -5.37 -13.86
CA ASP A 219 21.53 -6.52 -13.03
C ASP A 219 20.55 -7.50 -13.73
N ARG A 220 20.35 -7.42 -15.05
CA ARG A 220 19.19 -8.05 -15.73
C ARG A 220 18.90 -9.52 -15.40
N HIS A 221 19.95 -10.33 -15.16
CA HIS A 221 19.83 -11.76 -14.85
C HIS A 221 19.53 -12.04 -13.37
N GLN A 222 19.77 -11.08 -12.47
CA GLN A 222 19.41 -11.16 -11.06
C GLN A 222 17.95 -10.75 -10.78
N VAL A 223 17.28 -10.07 -11.71
CA VAL A 223 15.91 -9.57 -11.53
C VAL A 223 14.91 -10.74 -11.51
N LEU A 224 14.25 -10.95 -10.36
CA LEU A 224 13.23 -11.98 -10.14
C LEU A 224 11.80 -11.41 -10.03
N ARG A 225 11.68 -10.11 -9.76
CA ARG A 225 10.43 -9.36 -9.65
C ARG A 225 10.65 -7.94 -10.14
N LEU A 226 9.69 -7.36 -10.83
CA LEU A 226 9.83 -6.04 -11.46
C LEU A 226 8.58 -5.20 -11.13
N GLY A 227 8.75 -3.96 -10.67
CA GLY A 227 7.62 -3.26 -10.05
C GLY A 227 7.73 -1.74 -9.91
N ALA A 228 6.60 -1.16 -9.57
CA ALA A 228 6.43 0.24 -9.19
C ALA A 228 5.12 0.36 -8.39
N VAL A 229 4.99 1.36 -7.52
CA VAL A 229 3.82 1.48 -6.63
C VAL A 229 2.48 1.48 -7.41
N PHE A 230 2.46 2.04 -8.62
CA PHE A 230 1.29 2.01 -9.52
C PHE A 230 1.67 1.52 -10.91
N ALA A 231 0.76 0.84 -11.58
CA ALA A 231 0.89 0.42 -12.99
C ALA A 231 1.37 1.54 -13.92
N SER A 232 0.82 2.75 -13.76
CA SER A 232 1.21 3.95 -14.52
C SER A 232 2.67 4.38 -14.29
N GLY A 233 3.26 4.05 -13.14
CA GLY A 233 4.69 4.25 -12.85
C GLY A 233 5.58 3.30 -13.67
N LEU A 234 5.21 2.02 -13.74
CA LEU A 234 5.92 1.02 -14.53
C LEU A 234 5.78 1.29 -16.04
N LEU A 235 4.57 1.61 -16.52
CA LEU A 235 4.37 1.99 -17.93
C LEU A 235 5.19 3.24 -18.33
N ARG A 236 5.38 4.20 -17.42
CA ARG A 236 6.29 5.35 -17.64
C ARG A 236 7.76 4.93 -17.71
N ALA A 237 8.19 3.90 -16.98
CA ALA A 237 9.55 3.36 -17.07
C ALA A 237 9.79 2.60 -18.38
N ILE A 238 8.82 1.79 -18.83
CA ILE A 238 8.87 1.11 -20.13
C ILE A 238 8.92 2.15 -21.27
N ARG A 239 8.09 3.19 -21.19
CA ARG A 239 8.12 4.31 -22.14
C ARG A 239 9.43 5.11 -22.06
N PHE A 240 10.05 5.22 -20.89
CA PHE A 240 11.36 5.84 -20.76
C PHE A 240 12.44 5.02 -21.48
N LEU A 241 12.41 3.69 -21.36
CA LEU A 241 13.33 2.81 -22.07
C LEU A 241 13.15 2.90 -23.59
N GLN A 242 11.91 2.89 -24.10
CA GLN A 242 11.60 3.12 -25.53
C GLN A 242 12.25 4.40 -26.10
N LEU A 243 12.35 5.46 -25.29
CA LEU A 243 12.87 6.75 -25.71
C LEU A 243 14.38 6.94 -25.46
N ASN A 244 14.99 6.17 -24.56
CA ASN A 244 16.37 6.41 -24.08
C ASN A 244 17.31 5.18 -24.18
N TRP A 245 16.86 4.05 -24.74
CA TRP A 245 17.69 2.83 -24.85
C TRP A 245 19.02 3.04 -25.60
N ARG A 246 19.06 3.98 -26.56
CA ARG A 246 20.28 4.30 -27.33
C ARG A 246 21.37 4.88 -26.44
N GLN A 247 21.00 5.78 -25.52
CA GLN A 247 21.90 6.38 -24.55
C GLN A 247 22.28 5.37 -23.47
N LEU A 248 21.31 4.63 -22.91
CA LEU A 248 21.57 3.59 -21.92
C LEU A 248 22.54 2.51 -22.45
N ALA A 249 22.37 2.08 -23.71
CA ALA A 249 23.29 1.14 -24.35
C ALA A 249 24.67 1.75 -24.65
N HIS A 250 24.77 3.05 -24.92
CA HIS A 250 26.07 3.71 -25.07
C HIS A 250 26.82 3.77 -23.74
N ASP A 251 26.17 4.19 -22.64
CA ASP A 251 26.75 4.22 -21.30
C ASP A 251 27.24 2.82 -20.86
N MET A 252 26.49 1.76 -21.17
CA MET A 252 26.90 0.38 -20.90
C MET A 252 28.07 -0.08 -21.79
N GLU A 253 28.13 0.33 -23.05
CA GLU A 253 29.23 -0.01 -23.97
C GLU A 253 30.56 0.65 -23.55
N THR A 254 30.54 1.95 -23.25
CA THR A 254 31.73 2.72 -22.88
C THR A 254 32.12 2.60 -21.42
N GLY A 255 31.18 2.18 -20.56
CA GLY A 255 31.31 2.28 -19.11
C GLY A 255 31.25 3.72 -18.57
N SER A 256 30.86 4.71 -19.39
CA SER A 256 30.84 6.13 -19.01
C SER A 256 29.41 6.64 -18.82
N LEU A 257 29.11 7.20 -17.64
CA LEU A 257 27.77 7.70 -17.33
C LEU A 257 27.48 9.03 -18.04
N ASN A 258 26.36 9.07 -18.76
CA ASN A 258 25.81 10.20 -19.51
C ASN A 258 26.00 11.56 -18.80
N SER A 259 26.40 12.59 -19.55
CA SER A 259 26.61 13.95 -19.05
C SER A 259 25.32 14.65 -18.57
N LYS A 260 24.14 14.15 -18.96
CA LYS A 260 22.84 14.60 -18.43
C LYS A 260 22.60 14.22 -16.97
N ILE A 261 23.38 13.29 -16.40
CA ILE A 261 23.31 12.96 -14.98
C ILE A 261 24.27 13.89 -14.24
N THR A 262 23.75 15.00 -13.72
CA THR A 262 24.51 16.08 -13.08
C THR A 262 24.63 15.95 -11.57
N ASP A 263 23.76 15.18 -10.91
CA ASP A 263 23.78 14.96 -9.46
C ASP A 263 25.08 14.25 -9.02
N PRO A 264 25.95 14.88 -8.19
CA PRO A 264 27.24 14.29 -7.81
C PRO A 264 27.12 12.95 -7.10
N SER A 265 26.13 12.80 -6.22
CA SER A 265 25.84 11.56 -5.47
C SER A 265 25.44 10.42 -6.40
N LEU A 266 24.63 10.70 -7.43
CA LEU A 266 24.32 9.73 -8.48
C LEU A 266 25.57 9.35 -9.27
N ARG A 267 26.39 10.33 -9.70
CA ARG A 267 27.60 10.04 -10.46
C ARG A 267 28.57 9.17 -9.64
N GLU A 268 28.79 9.48 -8.36
CA GLU A 268 29.69 8.72 -7.49
C GLU A 268 29.17 7.29 -7.21
N CYS A 269 27.87 7.13 -7.00
CA CYS A 269 27.26 5.81 -6.77
C CYS A 269 27.32 4.94 -8.03
N ILE A 270 26.88 5.47 -9.18
CA ILE A 270 26.76 4.70 -10.42
C ILE A 270 28.13 4.37 -11.05
N VAL A 271 29.12 5.26 -10.98
CA VAL A 271 30.48 5.01 -11.53
C VAL A 271 31.21 3.87 -10.81
N LYS A 272 30.83 3.54 -9.56
CA LYS A 272 31.37 2.35 -8.85
C LYS A 272 30.81 1.03 -9.38
N THR A 273 29.66 1.05 -10.05
CA THR A 273 28.94 -0.14 -10.55
C THR A 273 29.06 -0.29 -12.06
N LEU A 274 29.02 0.82 -12.81
CA LEU A 274 29.08 0.84 -14.27
C LEU A 274 30.48 0.42 -14.75
N LYS A 275 30.53 -0.59 -15.61
CA LYS A 275 31.75 -1.08 -16.27
C LYS A 275 31.45 -1.29 -17.77
N PRO A 276 32.44 -1.14 -18.66
CA PRO A 276 32.26 -1.42 -20.08
C PRO A 276 31.76 -2.86 -20.31
N ASN A 277 30.60 -2.99 -20.96
CA ASN A 277 29.97 -4.24 -21.33
C ASN A 277 29.32 -4.12 -22.72
N PRO A 278 30.11 -4.24 -23.81
CA PRO A 278 29.61 -4.15 -25.18
C PRO A 278 28.57 -5.24 -25.53
N GLU A 279 28.67 -6.43 -24.93
CA GLU A 279 27.72 -7.53 -25.16
C GLU A 279 26.31 -7.18 -24.66
N LEU A 280 26.20 -6.67 -23.42
CA LEU A 280 24.94 -6.18 -22.86
C LEU A 280 24.40 -4.98 -23.64
N ALA A 281 25.27 -4.07 -24.08
CA ALA A 281 24.88 -2.96 -24.94
C ALA A 281 24.32 -3.43 -26.28
N GLN A 282 24.98 -4.37 -26.95
CA GLN A 282 24.52 -4.96 -28.22
C GLN A 282 23.20 -5.72 -28.05
N PHE A 283 23.05 -6.48 -26.95
CA PHE A 283 21.80 -7.15 -26.61
C PHE A 283 20.64 -6.16 -26.42
N VAL A 284 20.84 -5.11 -25.61
CA VAL A 284 19.78 -4.09 -25.37
C VAL A 284 19.47 -3.30 -26.64
N ARG A 285 20.44 -3.04 -27.50
CA ARG A 285 20.21 -2.48 -28.84
C ARG A 285 19.35 -3.41 -29.69
N HIS A 286 19.68 -4.71 -29.77
CA HIS A 286 18.94 -5.68 -30.56
C HIS A 286 17.49 -5.83 -30.09
N GLU A 287 17.22 -5.87 -28.78
CA GLU A 287 15.86 -6.00 -28.27
C GLU A 287 15.03 -4.71 -28.39
N CYS A 288 15.64 -3.54 -28.15
CA CYS A 288 14.94 -2.25 -28.16
C CYS A 288 14.86 -1.60 -29.56
N SER A 289 15.58 -2.11 -30.57
CA SER A 289 15.46 -1.66 -31.96
C SER A 289 14.35 -2.35 -32.75
N LYS A 290 13.66 -3.34 -32.15
CA LYS A 290 12.49 -4.00 -32.73
C LYS A 290 11.29 -3.06 -32.64
N ASP A 291 10.45 -3.02 -33.67
CA ASP A 291 9.20 -2.25 -33.66
C ASP A 291 8.18 -2.86 -32.69
N ASP A 292 8.17 -4.20 -32.55
CA ASP A 292 7.33 -4.91 -31.58
C ASP A 292 7.97 -5.01 -30.19
N TRP A 293 7.20 -4.59 -29.19
CA TRP A 293 7.56 -4.57 -27.77
C TRP A 293 6.70 -5.54 -26.92
N GLU A 294 5.94 -6.46 -27.56
CA GLU A 294 5.22 -7.52 -26.85
C GLU A 294 6.21 -8.40 -26.07
N GLY A 295 5.93 -8.65 -24.78
CA GLY A 295 6.81 -9.41 -23.91
C GLY A 295 8.20 -8.80 -23.68
N ILE A 296 8.46 -7.53 -24.02
CA ILE A 296 9.77 -6.88 -23.85
C ILE A 296 10.34 -7.05 -22.42
N ILE A 297 9.49 -7.09 -21.39
CA ILE A 297 9.92 -7.30 -20.01
C ILE A 297 10.60 -8.67 -19.84
N VAL A 298 10.01 -9.75 -20.37
CA VAL A 298 10.62 -11.09 -20.27
C VAL A 298 11.78 -11.28 -21.26
N ARG A 299 11.83 -10.53 -22.37
CA ARG A 299 13.03 -10.51 -23.23
C ARG A 299 14.22 -9.87 -22.50
N ILE A 300 14.03 -8.70 -21.88
CA ILE A 300 15.11 -7.98 -21.19
C ILE A 300 15.43 -8.60 -19.82
N TRP A 301 14.42 -8.96 -19.02
CA TRP A 301 14.55 -9.52 -17.67
C TRP A 301 13.97 -10.94 -17.58
N PRO A 302 14.65 -11.96 -18.16
CA PRO A 302 14.07 -13.29 -18.41
C PRO A 302 13.78 -14.11 -17.14
N ASN A 303 14.31 -13.71 -15.98
CA ASN A 303 14.06 -14.40 -14.71
C ASN A 303 12.91 -13.76 -13.90
N THR A 304 12.20 -12.77 -14.46
CA THR A 304 11.07 -12.09 -13.81
C THR A 304 9.88 -13.04 -13.64
N LYS A 305 9.49 -13.31 -12.40
CA LYS A 305 8.40 -14.24 -12.05
C LYS A 305 7.02 -13.58 -12.04
N TYR A 306 6.95 -12.29 -11.72
CA TYR A 306 5.72 -11.49 -11.64
C TYR A 306 6.03 -9.99 -11.67
N LEU A 307 5.01 -9.17 -11.94
CA LEU A 307 5.05 -7.72 -11.79
C LEU A 307 4.42 -7.29 -10.45
N ASP A 308 5.09 -6.44 -9.67
CA ASP A 308 4.56 -5.89 -8.41
C ASP A 308 4.09 -4.45 -8.65
N VAL A 309 2.78 -4.32 -8.89
CA VAL A 309 2.13 -3.08 -9.31
C VAL A 309 0.68 -3.05 -8.85
N ILE A 310 0.24 -1.93 -8.27
CA ILE A 310 -1.18 -1.71 -8.03
C ILE A 310 -1.88 -1.57 -9.39
N VAL A 311 -2.71 -2.56 -9.72
CA VAL A 311 -3.65 -2.61 -10.86
C VAL A 311 -5.13 -2.64 -10.43
N THR A 312 -5.42 -2.46 -9.14
CA THR A 312 -6.79 -2.33 -8.64
C THR A 312 -7.40 -0.94 -8.87
N GLY A 313 -8.73 -0.86 -8.82
CA GLY A 313 -9.49 0.39 -8.96
C GLY A 313 -9.15 1.14 -10.24
N ALA A 314 -8.82 2.43 -10.11
CA ALA A 314 -8.49 3.29 -11.25
C ALA A 314 -7.23 2.86 -12.04
N MET A 315 -6.40 1.95 -11.52
CA MET A 315 -5.24 1.40 -12.25
C MET A 315 -5.60 0.21 -13.15
N ALA A 316 -6.80 -0.38 -13.03
CA ALA A 316 -7.22 -1.55 -13.80
C ALA A 316 -7.25 -1.31 -15.32
N GLN A 317 -7.43 -0.06 -15.75
CA GLN A 317 -7.33 0.34 -17.16
C GLN A 317 -5.98 0.02 -17.82
N TYR A 318 -4.92 -0.18 -17.02
CA TYR A 318 -3.56 -0.44 -17.49
C TYR A 318 -3.23 -1.94 -17.61
N ILE A 319 -4.13 -2.84 -17.18
CA ILE A 319 -3.89 -4.29 -17.22
C ILE A 319 -3.53 -4.77 -18.64
N PRO A 320 -4.32 -4.49 -19.70
CA PRO A 320 -3.98 -4.98 -21.05
C PRO A 320 -2.65 -4.45 -21.58
N THR A 321 -2.24 -3.25 -21.17
CA THR A 321 -0.94 -2.66 -21.56
C THR A 321 0.23 -3.31 -20.82
N LEU A 322 0.04 -3.71 -19.56
CA LEU A 322 1.02 -4.48 -18.80
C LEU A 322 1.10 -5.92 -19.30
N ASP A 323 -0.03 -6.56 -19.63
CA ASP A 323 -0.08 -7.90 -20.21
C ASP A 323 0.72 -7.93 -21.53
N TYR A 324 0.48 -6.97 -22.43
CA TYR A 324 1.24 -6.79 -23.68
C TYR A 324 2.76 -6.67 -23.43
N TYR A 325 3.21 -5.72 -22.61
CA TYR A 325 4.67 -5.54 -22.38
C TYR A 325 5.31 -6.68 -21.57
N SER A 326 4.53 -7.49 -20.85
CA SER A 326 5.04 -8.59 -20.01
C SER A 326 4.97 -9.97 -20.66
N GLY A 327 4.13 -10.17 -21.67
CA GLY A 327 3.79 -11.51 -22.15
C GLY A 327 2.87 -12.26 -21.19
N GLY A 328 2.03 -11.54 -20.44
CA GLY A 328 1.08 -12.11 -19.47
C GLY A 328 1.71 -12.58 -18.15
N LEU A 329 2.71 -11.88 -17.63
CA LEU A 329 3.23 -12.17 -16.27
C LEU A 329 2.16 -11.89 -15.19
N PRO A 330 2.12 -12.65 -14.08
CA PRO A 330 1.23 -12.36 -12.96
C PRO A 330 1.39 -10.92 -12.43
N LEU A 331 0.27 -10.25 -12.16
CA LEU A 331 0.23 -8.86 -11.69
C LEU A 331 -0.11 -8.83 -10.19
N ALA A 332 0.91 -8.87 -9.34
CA ALA A 332 0.76 -8.89 -7.90
C ALA A 332 0.36 -7.52 -7.35
N CYS A 333 -0.85 -7.44 -6.78
CA CYS A 333 -1.28 -6.31 -5.96
C CYS A 333 -1.00 -6.63 -4.48
N THR A 334 0.03 -6.01 -3.91
CA THR A 334 0.59 -6.38 -2.59
C THR A 334 -0.07 -5.69 -1.39
N MET A 335 -0.21 -4.37 -1.40
CA MET A 335 -0.69 -3.58 -0.24
C MET A 335 -1.85 -2.63 -0.61
N TYR A 336 -2.71 -2.30 0.36
CA TYR A 336 -3.65 -1.19 0.32
C TYR A 336 -3.35 -0.20 1.46
N ALA A 337 -3.09 1.06 1.10
CA ALA A 337 -2.61 2.10 2.02
C ALA A 337 -2.86 3.51 1.47
N SER A 338 -2.83 4.51 2.35
CA SER A 338 -2.95 5.94 2.03
C SER A 338 -1.85 6.78 2.71
N SER A 339 -2.01 8.12 2.72
CA SER A 339 -1.18 9.03 3.53
C SER A 339 -1.68 9.14 4.98
N GLU A 340 -2.93 8.76 5.20
CA GLU A 340 -3.73 8.90 6.41
C GLU A 340 -3.60 7.66 7.30
N CYS A 341 -3.63 6.47 6.70
CA CYS A 341 -3.45 5.19 7.37
C CYS A 341 -2.87 4.15 6.37
N TYR A 342 -2.16 3.15 6.88
CA TYR A 342 -1.77 1.96 6.12
C TYR A 342 -2.73 0.83 6.49
N PHE A 343 -3.63 0.46 5.58
CA PHE A 343 -4.80 -0.35 5.92
C PHE A 343 -4.50 -1.84 6.04
N GLY A 344 -3.81 -2.41 5.05
CA GLY A 344 -3.67 -3.87 4.98
C GLY A 344 -2.97 -4.40 3.73
N LEU A 345 -2.97 -5.72 3.59
CA LEU A 345 -2.25 -6.46 2.55
C LEU A 345 -3.14 -7.52 1.89
N ASN A 346 -2.84 -7.84 0.64
CA ASN A 346 -3.48 -8.96 -0.05
C ASN A 346 -2.84 -10.28 0.42
N LEU A 347 -3.65 -11.19 0.97
CA LEU A 347 -3.17 -12.49 1.43
C LEU A 347 -3.08 -13.54 0.30
N ASN A 348 -3.72 -13.30 -0.85
CA ASN A 348 -3.64 -14.16 -2.04
C ASN A 348 -2.96 -13.43 -3.21
N LEU A 349 -1.64 -13.37 -3.17
CA LEU A 349 -0.84 -12.49 -4.03
C LEU A 349 -0.78 -12.90 -5.51
N MET A 350 -1.23 -14.13 -5.84
CA MET A 350 -1.26 -14.69 -7.20
C MET A 350 -2.68 -14.97 -7.72
N CYS A 351 -3.71 -14.33 -7.15
CA CYS A 351 -5.05 -14.31 -7.74
C CYS A 351 -5.09 -13.42 -9.00
N LYS A 352 -6.18 -13.48 -9.78
CA LYS A 352 -6.34 -12.58 -10.94
C LYS A 352 -6.52 -11.12 -10.48
N PRO A 353 -6.15 -10.10 -11.28
CA PRO A 353 -6.39 -8.69 -10.95
C PRO A 353 -7.84 -8.33 -10.61
N SER A 354 -8.82 -9.08 -11.14
CA SER A 354 -10.25 -8.95 -10.86
C SER A 354 -10.72 -9.59 -9.54
N GLU A 355 -9.86 -10.37 -8.90
CA GLU A 355 -10.14 -11.19 -7.70
C GLU A 355 -9.39 -10.67 -6.45
N VAL A 356 -8.51 -9.68 -6.63
CA VAL A 356 -7.67 -9.08 -5.57
C VAL A 356 -8.52 -8.63 -4.38
N SER A 357 -8.10 -9.02 -3.18
CA SER A 357 -8.74 -8.68 -1.91
C SER A 357 -7.70 -8.32 -0.87
N TYR A 358 -7.90 -7.21 -0.14
CA TYR A 358 -6.95 -6.72 0.86
C TYR A 358 -7.47 -6.95 2.28
N THR A 359 -6.82 -7.83 3.03
CA THR A 359 -7.13 -8.00 4.46
C THR A 359 -6.61 -6.79 5.23
N ILE A 360 -7.53 -6.00 5.77
CA ILE A 360 -7.23 -4.91 6.71
C ILE A 360 -6.58 -5.52 7.95
N MET A 361 -5.47 -4.93 8.41
CA MET A 361 -4.73 -5.41 9.58
C MET A 361 -5.25 -4.70 10.85
N PRO A 362 -5.91 -5.41 11.78
CA PRO A 362 -6.63 -4.79 12.91
C PRO A 362 -5.77 -3.98 13.89
N ASN A 363 -4.43 -4.05 13.80
CA ASN A 363 -3.48 -3.34 14.64
C ASN A 363 -3.03 -1.97 14.10
N MET A 364 -3.54 -1.53 12.94
CA MET A 364 -3.03 -0.34 12.23
C MET A 364 -3.75 0.96 12.62
N ALA A 365 -5.07 0.87 12.83
CA ALA A 365 -5.96 1.93 13.29
C ALA A 365 -7.26 1.28 13.78
N TYR A 366 -8.17 2.04 14.39
CA TYR A 366 -9.54 1.60 14.59
C TYR A 366 -10.36 1.87 13.32
N PHE A 367 -11.15 0.89 12.89
CA PHE A 367 -11.78 0.82 11.58
C PHE A 367 -13.29 0.60 11.69
N GLU A 368 -14.03 1.54 11.10
CA GLU A 368 -15.48 1.57 11.09
C GLU A 368 -16.01 1.70 9.66
N PHE A 369 -17.26 1.30 9.46
CA PHE A 369 -17.84 1.13 8.13
C PHE A 369 -19.25 1.72 8.09
N LEU A 370 -19.42 2.80 7.32
CA LEU A 370 -20.70 3.44 7.05
C LEU A 370 -21.41 2.70 5.90
N PRO A 371 -22.61 2.11 6.07
CA PRO A 371 -23.27 1.39 4.98
C PRO A 371 -23.57 2.28 3.76
N HIS A 372 -23.27 1.78 2.55
CA HIS A 372 -23.62 2.48 1.31
C HIS A 372 -25.00 2.01 0.81
N GLU A 373 -26.05 2.75 1.18
CA GLU A 373 -27.42 2.44 0.75
C GLU A 373 -27.70 3.05 -0.65
N PRO A 374 -28.01 2.22 -1.68
CA PRO A 374 -28.09 2.68 -3.07
C PRO A 374 -29.35 3.50 -3.42
N ASN A 375 -30.20 3.81 -2.44
CA ASN A 375 -31.50 4.46 -2.64
C ASN A 375 -31.61 5.89 -2.04
N LEU A 376 -30.55 6.44 -1.41
CA LEU A 376 -30.54 7.86 -1.03
C LEU A 376 -30.15 8.73 -2.24
N ASP A 377 -31.12 8.94 -3.13
CA ASP A 377 -31.00 9.76 -4.33
C ASP A 377 -30.88 11.26 -4.00
N SER A 378 -29.66 11.75 -3.83
CA SER A 378 -29.26 13.15 -4.08
C SER A 378 -29.92 14.30 -3.28
N THR A 379 -30.77 14.02 -2.29
CA THR A 379 -30.94 14.94 -1.16
C THR A 379 -29.70 14.84 -0.28
N GLY A 380 -29.03 15.97 -0.01
CA GLY A 380 -27.86 15.97 0.85
C GLY A 380 -28.17 15.37 2.23
N PHE A 381 -27.19 14.72 2.86
CA PHE A 381 -27.29 14.35 4.27
C PHE A 381 -27.55 15.63 5.06
N ASP A 382 -28.76 15.76 5.59
CA ASP A 382 -29.09 16.83 6.51
C ASP A 382 -28.39 16.51 7.82
N PHE A 383 -27.37 17.28 8.18
CA PHE A 383 -26.58 17.08 9.41
C PHE A 383 -27.37 17.56 10.65
N THR A 384 -28.66 17.24 10.71
CA THR A 384 -29.58 17.48 11.83
C THR A 384 -29.32 16.54 12.99
N HIS A 385 -28.11 16.60 13.52
CA HIS A 385 -27.70 16.63 14.93
C HIS A 385 -28.29 15.68 16.00
N GLU A 386 -29.23 14.79 15.70
CA GLU A 386 -29.96 14.00 16.71
C GLU A 386 -29.44 12.57 16.91
N LEU A 387 -28.90 11.91 15.86
CA LEU A 387 -28.23 10.61 15.98
C LEU A 387 -27.03 10.51 15.02
N PRO A 388 -25.85 10.03 15.47
CA PRO A 388 -24.76 9.68 14.56
C PRO A 388 -25.15 8.49 13.67
N PRO A 389 -24.65 8.41 12.43
CA PRO A 389 -24.98 7.30 11.53
C PRO A 389 -24.48 5.97 12.10
N LYS A 390 -25.23 4.89 11.88
CA LYS A 390 -24.96 3.59 12.50
C LYS A 390 -23.74 2.88 11.87
N LEU A 391 -22.55 3.26 12.32
CA LEU A 391 -21.29 2.66 11.93
C LEU A 391 -21.15 1.21 12.39
N VAL A 392 -20.79 0.34 11.44
CA VAL A 392 -20.51 -1.09 11.64
C VAL A 392 -19.01 -1.26 11.96
N ASP A 393 -18.65 -2.13 12.90
CA ASP A 393 -17.25 -2.42 13.24
C ASP A 393 -16.60 -3.40 12.25
N LEU A 394 -15.26 -3.41 12.20
CA LEU A 394 -14.45 -4.29 11.33
C LEU A 394 -14.82 -5.79 11.35
N VAL A 395 -15.38 -6.30 12.45
CA VAL A 395 -15.80 -7.71 12.57
C VAL A 395 -17.27 -7.95 12.25
N ASP A 396 -18.09 -6.90 12.26
CA ASP A 396 -19.54 -6.96 12.07
C ASP A 396 -19.96 -6.66 10.61
N VAL A 397 -18.99 -6.42 9.72
CA VAL A 397 -19.26 -6.07 8.32
C VAL A 397 -19.97 -7.20 7.56
N GLU A 398 -21.18 -6.92 7.09
CA GLU A 398 -21.86 -7.67 6.05
C GLU A 398 -21.31 -7.32 4.68
N VAL A 399 -20.02 -7.59 4.48
CA VAL A 399 -19.58 -8.57 3.47
C VAL A 399 -20.66 -8.93 2.45
N GLY A 400 -20.50 -8.49 1.20
CA GLY A 400 -21.56 -8.50 0.18
C GLY A 400 -22.25 -7.14 -0.03
N LYS A 401 -22.30 -6.29 0.99
CA LYS A 401 -22.69 -4.88 0.91
C LYS A 401 -21.50 -3.98 0.59
N GLU A 402 -21.78 -2.79 0.07
CA GLU A 402 -20.84 -1.69 -0.05
C GLU A 402 -20.89 -0.82 1.22
N TYR A 403 -19.77 -0.21 1.56
CA TYR A 403 -19.57 0.63 2.74
C TYR A 403 -18.68 1.84 2.39
N GLU A 404 -18.60 2.87 3.22
CA GLU A 404 -17.55 3.88 3.20
C GLU A 404 -16.66 3.67 4.43
N LEU A 405 -15.35 3.56 4.23
CA LEU A 405 -14.37 3.33 5.29
C LEU A 405 -14.20 4.60 6.13
N VAL A 406 -14.38 4.46 7.44
CA VAL A 406 -14.18 5.48 8.47
C VAL A 406 -13.00 5.05 9.35
N ILE A 407 -12.10 5.99 9.66
CA ILE A 407 -10.85 5.66 10.39
C ILE A 407 -10.61 6.54 11.63
N THR A 408 -10.07 5.91 12.67
CA THR A 408 -9.57 6.57 13.88
C THR A 408 -8.12 6.14 14.14
N THR A 409 -7.17 7.09 14.14
CA THR A 409 -5.72 6.85 14.11
C THR A 409 -4.98 7.49 15.29
N TYR A 410 -3.82 6.94 15.65
CA TYR A 410 -2.98 7.45 16.73
C TYR A 410 -2.50 8.90 16.52
N ALA A 411 -2.40 9.34 15.26
CA ALA A 411 -2.06 10.71 14.88
C ALA A 411 -3.19 11.73 15.12
N GLY A 412 -4.37 11.28 15.57
CA GLY A 412 -5.46 12.15 16.00
C GLY A 412 -6.56 12.40 14.96
N LEU A 413 -6.54 11.70 13.82
CA LEU A 413 -7.74 11.58 13.00
C LEU A 413 -8.74 10.71 13.78
N CYS A 414 -9.96 11.19 13.99
CA CYS A 414 -11.02 10.46 14.67
C CYS A 414 -12.24 10.40 13.75
N SER A 415 -12.90 9.24 13.66
CA SER A 415 -14.15 9.03 12.92
C SER A 415 -14.17 9.65 11.51
N THR A 416 -13.03 9.63 10.80
CA THR A 416 -12.84 10.40 9.56
C THR A 416 -13.24 9.58 8.33
N GLU A 417 -14.20 10.07 7.54
CA GLU A 417 -14.62 9.48 6.25
C GLU A 417 -13.45 9.43 5.27
N TRP A 418 -13.25 8.27 4.62
CA TRP A 418 -12.07 8.05 3.79
C TRP A 418 -12.33 7.62 2.35
N ALA A 419 -12.96 6.46 2.12
CA ALA A 419 -13.25 5.96 0.76
C ALA A 419 -14.25 4.80 0.73
N THR A 420 -15.01 4.69 -0.38
CA THR A 420 -15.95 3.60 -0.63
C THR A 420 -15.26 2.24 -0.79
N PHE A 421 -15.83 1.23 -0.16
CA PHE A 421 -15.33 -0.11 0.13
C PHE A 421 -16.44 -1.16 -0.10
N PHE A 422 -16.08 -2.44 -0.13
CA PHE A 422 -16.92 -3.63 -0.33
C PHE A 422 -16.18 -4.77 0.40
N ALA A 423 -16.81 -5.81 0.98
CA ALA A 423 -16.13 -6.74 1.90
C ALA A 423 -16.05 -8.26 1.51
N SER A 424 -14.83 -8.82 1.63
CA SER A 424 -14.22 -10.18 1.42
C SER A 424 -15.00 -11.42 0.89
N PRO A 425 -14.51 -12.22 -0.11
CA PRO A 425 -14.38 -13.67 0.01
C PRO A 425 -12.96 -14.05 0.48
N VAL A 426 -12.85 -14.92 1.49
CA VAL A 426 -11.54 -15.43 1.95
C VAL A 426 -11.11 -16.64 1.11
N SER A 427 -10.50 -16.37 -0.04
CA SER A 427 -10.10 -17.35 -1.06
C SER A 427 -9.09 -18.38 -0.56
N THR A 428 -9.62 -19.49 -0.03
CA THR A 428 -8.87 -20.61 0.57
C THR A 428 -8.97 -21.88 -0.29
N THR A 429 -8.56 -21.78 -1.56
CA THR A 429 -8.54 -22.92 -2.50
C THR A 429 -7.11 -23.38 -2.84
N ARG A 430 -6.76 -24.61 -2.43
CA ARG A 430 -5.69 -25.42 -3.04
C ARG A 430 -6.30 -26.46 -4.01
N PRO A 431 -5.52 -27.01 -4.97
CA PRO A 431 -5.97 -28.13 -5.79
C PRO A 431 -6.38 -29.34 -4.94
N ARG A 432 -7.46 -30.03 -5.32
CA ARG A 432 -7.99 -31.16 -4.56
C ARG A 432 -7.19 -32.45 -4.78
N ASN A 433 -6.92 -33.14 -3.68
CA ASN A 433 -7.26 -34.56 -3.56
C ASN A 433 -8.17 -34.72 -2.32
N SER A 434 -9.01 -35.75 -2.28
CA SER A 434 -10.22 -35.77 -1.45
C SER A 434 -10.08 -36.50 -0.11
N ILE A 435 -10.63 -35.91 0.96
CA ILE A 435 -11.66 -36.47 1.88
C ILE A 435 -12.10 -35.36 2.85
N SER A 436 -13.28 -35.48 3.48
CA SER A 436 -14.04 -34.36 4.04
C SER A 436 -14.15 -34.32 5.57
N SER A 437 -13.87 -33.16 6.18
CA SER A 437 -14.69 -32.52 7.23
C SER A 437 -14.09 -31.17 7.66
N GLY A 438 -14.93 -30.16 7.94
CA GLY A 438 -14.49 -28.82 8.37
C GLY A 438 -14.53 -27.78 7.23
N GLY A 439 -15.67 -27.11 7.07
CA GLY A 439 -15.90 -26.17 5.97
C GLY A 439 -15.25 -24.79 6.18
N LYS A 440 -14.39 -24.38 5.23
CA LYS A 440 -14.00 -22.97 5.01
C LYS A 440 -14.69 -22.46 3.74
N MET A 441 -15.11 -21.19 3.72
CA MET A 441 -16.15 -20.68 2.82
C MET A 441 -15.62 -19.64 1.82
N CYS A 442 -15.84 -19.83 0.51
CA CYS A 442 -15.46 -18.85 -0.53
C CYS A 442 -16.08 -19.11 -1.93
N CYS A 443 -16.12 -18.05 -2.78
CA CYS A 443 -16.39 -18.01 -4.24
C CYS A 443 -17.86 -18.24 -4.68
N SER A 444 -18.41 -17.67 -5.77
CA SER A 444 -17.92 -16.69 -6.79
C SER A 444 -19.11 -16.06 -7.56
N ALA A 445 -18.92 -15.00 -8.37
CA ALA A 445 -19.99 -14.39 -9.21
C ALA A 445 -19.48 -13.82 -10.57
N SER A 446 -20.41 -13.50 -11.49
CA SER A 446 -20.18 -13.28 -12.93
C SER A 446 -20.35 -11.82 -13.44
N THR A 447 -20.14 -11.60 -14.75
CA THR A 447 -20.03 -10.29 -15.44
C THR A 447 -21.34 -9.71 -15.99
N GLN A 448 -21.54 -8.39 -15.87
CA GLN A 448 -22.07 -7.45 -16.92
C GLN A 448 -22.02 -5.98 -16.40
N THR A 449 -21.44 -5.00 -17.13
CA THR A 449 -22.08 -3.91 -17.94
C THR A 449 -23.24 -3.14 -17.29
N LYS A 450 -23.38 -1.79 -17.35
CA LYS A 450 -22.75 -0.71 -18.17
C LYS A 450 -22.71 0.63 -17.35
N PRO A 451 -22.11 1.75 -17.83
CA PRO A 451 -21.73 2.88 -16.98
C PRO A 451 -22.62 4.14 -17.06
N THR A 452 -22.63 4.94 -15.97
CA THR A 452 -23.11 6.34 -15.94
C THR A 452 -22.20 7.22 -15.07
N ARG A 453 -21.97 8.48 -15.52
CA ARG A 453 -21.30 9.64 -14.86
C ARG A 453 -20.54 9.38 -13.54
N LEU A 454 -19.20 9.43 -13.59
CA LEU A 454 -18.33 9.43 -12.39
C LEU A 454 -17.98 10.86 -11.94
N SER A 455 -18.16 11.15 -10.65
CA SER A 455 -17.17 11.91 -9.89
C SER A 455 -16.04 10.95 -9.46
N CYS A 456 -14.84 11.46 -9.18
CA CYS A 456 -13.64 10.63 -9.06
C CYS A 456 -13.45 9.98 -7.65
N LYS A 457 -14.50 9.44 -7.01
CA LYS A 457 -14.32 8.55 -5.84
C LYS A 457 -13.62 7.25 -6.31
N ARG A 458 -12.55 6.84 -5.62
CA ARG A 458 -11.75 5.66 -5.98
C ARG A 458 -12.41 4.38 -5.49
N ARG A 459 -13.11 3.67 -6.38
CA ARG A 459 -13.66 2.34 -6.08
C ARG A 459 -12.57 1.26 -6.03
N SER A 460 -12.53 0.50 -4.93
CA SER A 460 -11.81 -0.77 -4.76
C SER A 460 -12.80 -1.85 -4.27
N ARG A 461 -12.56 -3.14 -4.55
CA ARG A 461 -13.55 -4.23 -4.37
C ARG A 461 -13.05 -5.40 -3.52
N MET A 462 -14.01 -6.13 -2.93
CA MET A 462 -13.95 -7.29 -2.01
C MET A 462 -15.43 -7.76 -1.75
N LEU A 463 -15.83 -9.02 -1.45
CA LEU A 463 -17.15 -9.58 -1.98
C LEU A 463 -18.02 -10.84 -1.46
N LEU A 464 -18.03 -11.49 -0.26
CA LEU A 464 -18.83 -12.78 -0.03
C LEU A 464 -19.22 -13.27 1.42
N THR A 465 -20.52 -13.45 1.71
CA THR A 465 -21.21 -13.95 2.96
C THR A 465 -21.06 -15.46 3.27
N SER A 466 -21.27 -16.06 4.47
CA SER A 466 -22.24 -15.97 5.61
C SER A 466 -23.46 -16.92 5.54
N SER A 467 -23.87 -17.53 6.68
CA SER A 467 -25.10 -18.33 6.81
C SER A 467 -25.55 -18.54 8.27
N VAL A 468 -26.85 -18.39 8.55
CA VAL A 468 -27.49 -18.60 9.87
C VAL A 468 -27.87 -20.07 10.07
N SER A 469 -27.81 -20.57 11.32
CA SER A 469 -28.44 -21.83 11.73
C SER A 469 -29.72 -21.58 12.53
N THR A 470 -30.89 -21.82 11.92
CA THR A 470 -32.17 -21.89 12.64
C THR A 470 -32.39 -23.31 13.19
N THR A 471 -32.69 -23.42 14.49
CA THR A 471 -33.12 -24.67 15.11
C THR A 471 -34.61 -24.90 14.90
N PRO A 472 -35.04 -26.06 14.35
CA PRO A 472 -36.39 -26.56 14.52
C PRO A 472 -36.56 -27.27 15.87
N ALA A 473 -37.82 -27.44 16.28
CA ALA A 473 -38.25 -28.41 17.29
C ALA A 473 -38.91 -29.62 16.60
#